data_AF-A0AAW5B3V9-F1
#
_entry.id   AF-A0AAW5B3V9-F1
#
_cell.length_a   1.000
_cell.length_b   1.000
_cell.length_c   1.000
_cell.angle_alpha   90.00
_cell.angle_beta   90.00
_cell.angle_gamma   90.00
#
_symmetry.space_group_name_H-M   'P 1'
#
loop_
_entity.id
_entity.type
_entity.pdbx_description
1 polymer ?
#
loop_
_entity_poly.entity_id
_entity_poly.type
_entity_poly.pdbx_seq_one_letter_code
_entity_poly.pdbx_strand_id
1 'polypeptide(L)'
;MNNSGKLLSELIENYGIRLGPLNNDEDFFLELVKVSHIAIRGEETNDLFINVNLLLEYALRKEHSRLTLTLTETLLAMQLHTRIKITENAAVTRQLGCVFSIQYSQHKVEIYYNVLRLMTTSTNERGIENIKTVLGPLLHKFDANIYECFHLPLSLELLHTYLVIDRHAFSSLLSDILMDWNLYDDQIDPIMFEKLLWYAFISDNKRILKEQVTKYDSFIKADRWGIKCYRFVRQNLSRSDQLEKLRTSPVLNQLLNRSSYTSIEKEAFLNKIYAKIHEKESKLNMVQELPHKQITRSITRLSSYNLPPDVKLQDIHHKKIIHLAVFESKEMKRISKTIQVEVLTDVNEKEFYVNKATLKAIKGKVGSAYIYVVDYSKEKKREKIEEEKLFKWPSTEISGVGYEEENNSTGLNEKSALRKMGYQITNMTRQKRWEILQHAVPKLGLKKVAYIIASNVKLRKGQKNGLQKFSYSISEWEYDLDKLKSRYYKKEFIWPRT
;
A
#
# COMPACT_ATOMS: atom_id res chain seq x y z
N MET A 1 -32.45 10.08 -10.14
CA MET A 1 -33.80 9.70 -9.66
C MET A 1 -34.10 8.19 -9.69
N ASN A 2 -33.64 7.37 -10.65
CA ASN A 2 -33.95 5.91 -10.64
C ASN A 2 -33.18 5.04 -9.61
N ASN A 3 -32.14 5.56 -8.94
CA ASN A 3 -31.33 4.78 -8.01
C ASN A 3 -31.93 4.66 -6.59
N SER A 4 -32.67 5.66 -6.13
CA SER A 4 -33.26 5.66 -4.78
C SER A 4 -34.37 4.61 -4.64
N GLY A 5 -35.21 4.45 -5.67
CA GLY A 5 -36.26 3.43 -5.70
C GLY A 5 -35.75 1.99 -5.64
N LYS A 6 -34.65 1.67 -6.34
CA LYS A 6 -34.03 0.34 -6.32
C LYS A 6 -33.41 0.02 -4.96
N LEU A 7 -32.78 1.01 -4.33
CA LEU A 7 -32.16 0.85 -3.03
C LEU A 7 -33.19 0.57 -1.93
N LEU A 8 -34.37 1.21 -2.03
CA LEU A 8 -35.49 0.98 -1.13
C LEU A 8 -36.03 -0.45 -1.25
N SER A 9 -36.21 -0.97 -2.47
CA SER A 9 -36.63 -2.37 -2.66
C SER A 9 -35.62 -3.35 -2.07
N GLU A 10 -34.31 -3.09 -2.21
CA GLU A 10 -33.27 -3.96 -1.62
C GLU A 10 -33.28 -3.94 -0.08
N LEU A 11 -33.60 -2.82 0.56
CA LEU A 11 -33.66 -2.74 2.02
C LEU A 11 -34.88 -3.50 2.58
N ILE A 12 -36.03 -3.36 1.93
CA ILE A 12 -37.27 -4.06 2.30
C ILE A 12 -37.08 -5.57 2.13
N GLU A 13 -36.51 -6.01 1.00
CA GLU A 13 -36.32 -7.42 0.68
C GLU A 13 -35.28 -8.11 1.58
N ASN A 14 -34.15 -7.44 1.86
CA ASN A 14 -33.06 -8.07 2.62
C ASN A 14 -33.24 -8.01 4.14
N TYR A 15 -33.98 -7.02 4.67
CA TYR A 15 -34.05 -6.79 6.11
C TYR A 15 -35.47 -6.82 6.70
N GLY A 16 -36.52 -6.95 5.88
CA GLY A 16 -37.90 -7.11 6.35
C GLY A 16 -38.49 -5.89 7.08
N ILE A 17 -37.86 -4.72 6.94
CA ILE A 17 -38.23 -3.49 7.64
C ILE A 17 -39.43 -2.85 6.90
N ARG A 18 -40.63 -2.93 7.49
CA ARG A 18 -41.83 -2.18 7.05
C ARG A 18 -42.03 -0.97 7.95
N LEU A 19 -41.55 0.19 7.52
CA LEU A 19 -41.76 1.44 8.22
C LEU A 19 -42.84 2.25 7.50
N GLY A 20 -43.76 2.85 8.26
CA GLY A 20 -44.72 3.80 7.68
C GLY A 20 -43.96 5.03 7.19
N PRO A 21 -44.11 5.46 5.93
CA PRO A 21 -43.27 6.53 5.39
C PRO A 21 -43.54 7.86 6.11
N LEU A 22 -42.47 8.56 6.50
CA LEU A 22 -42.56 9.98 6.84
C LEU A 22 -43.03 10.73 5.58
N ASN A 23 -44.07 11.56 5.68
CA ASN A 23 -44.70 12.13 4.49
C ASN A 23 -44.22 13.55 4.19
N ASN A 24 -43.83 14.28 5.22
CA ASN A 24 -43.42 15.67 5.15
C ASN A 24 -42.26 15.97 6.12
N ASP A 25 -41.74 17.20 6.07
CA ASP A 25 -40.60 17.61 6.89
C ASP A 25 -40.97 17.80 8.37
N GLU A 26 -42.24 18.09 8.68
CA GLU A 26 -42.73 18.19 10.06
C GLU A 26 -42.71 16.81 10.75
N ASP A 27 -43.19 15.76 10.08
CA ASP A 27 -43.09 14.37 10.52
C ASP A 27 -41.62 14.00 10.80
N PHE A 28 -40.71 14.42 9.92
CA PHE A 28 -39.27 14.19 10.08
C PHE A 28 -38.72 14.86 11.34
N PHE A 29 -39.04 16.13 11.60
CA PHE A 29 -38.57 16.80 12.81
C PHE A 29 -39.17 16.22 14.09
N LEU A 30 -40.45 15.85 14.06
CA LEU A 30 -41.10 15.15 15.19
C LEU A 30 -40.38 13.84 15.49
N GLU A 31 -40.03 13.06 14.47
CA GLU A 31 -39.33 11.79 14.63
C GLU A 31 -37.87 11.99 15.08
N LEU A 32 -37.19 13.04 14.60
CA LEU A 32 -35.85 13.41 15.04
C LEU A 32 -35.81 13.80 16.53
N VAL A 33 -36.83 14.51 17.03
CA VAL A 33 -36.98 14.83 18.45
C VAL A 33 -37.17 13.56 19.27
N LYS A 34 -37.99 12.61 18.80
CA LYS A 34 -38.15 11.30 19.47
C LYS A 34 -36.83 10.54 19.55
N VAL A 35 -36.08 10.44 18.45
CA VAL A 35 -34.73 9.81 18.41
C VAL A 35 -33.81 10.43 19.44
N SER A 36 -33.76 11.77 19.50
CA SER A 36 -32.93 12.49 20.46
C SER A 36 -33.31 12.15 21.90
N HIS A 37 -34.61 12.09 22.19
CA HIS A 37 -35.13 11.81 23.52
C HIS A 37 -34.93 10.35 23.95
N ILE A 38 -35.19 9.37 23.07
CA ILE A 38 -34.92 7.95 23.31
C ILE A 38 -33.44 7.75 23.67
N ALA A 39 -32.55 8.38 22.91
CA ALA A 39 -31.14 8.23 23.12
C ALA A 39 -30.66 8.85 24.45
N ILE A 40 -31.21 10.01 24.85
CA ILE A 40 -30.92 10.62 26.16
C ILE A 40 -31.35 9.71 27.31
N ARG A 41 -32.50 9.03 27.19
CA ARG A 41 -32.98 8.09 28.22
C ARG A 41 -32.18 6.79 28.25
N GLY A 42 -31.58 6.40 27.13
CA GLY A 42 -30.86 5.13 27.00
C GLY A 42 -31.77 3.91 27.02
N GLU A 43 -33.07 4.10 26.75
CA GLU A 43 -34.09 3.06 26.70
C GLU A 43 -34.27 2.57 25.24
N GLU A 44 -34.74 1.32 25.06
CA GLU A 44 -35.26 0.78 23.79
C GLU A 44 -34.38 1.00 22.53
N THR A 45 -33.19 0.38 22.51
CA THR A 45 -32.24 0.47 21.38
C THR A 45 -32.83 0.07 20.02
N ASN A 46 -33.79 -0.85 20.00
CA ASN A 46 -34.46 -1.26 18.77
C ASN A 46 -35.30 -0.12 18.17
N ASP A 47 -36.08 0.56 19.00
CA ASP A 47 -36.94 1.67 18.55
C ASP A 47 -36.10 2.84 18.07
N LEU A 48 -34.96 3.09 18.73
CA LEU A 48 -33.98 4.05 18.23
C LEU A 48 -33.51 3.69 16.80
N PHE A 49 -33.08 2.44 16.56
CA PHE A 49 -32.60 2.05 15.24
C PHE A 49 -33.71 2.09 14.18
N ILE A 50 -34.93 1.74 14.53
CA ILE A 50 -36.12 1.85 13.68
C ILE A 50 -36.33 3.31 13.24
N ASN A 51 -36.33 4.23 14.20
CA ASN A 51 -36.57 5.65 13.93
C ASN A 51 -35.40 6.32 13.19
N VAL A 52 -34.16 5.92 13.49
CA VAL A 52 -32.98 6.37 12.72
C VAL A 52 -33.05 5.88 11.28
N ASN A 53 -33.45 4.62 11.04
CA ASN A 53 -33.62 4.10 9.69
C ASN A 53 -34.71 4.85 8.92
N LEU A 54 -35.82 5.19 9.59
CA LEU A 54 -36.90 6.03 9.04
C LEU A 54 -36.39 7.40 8.57
N LEU A 55 -35.65 8.09 9.42
CA LEU A 55 -35.11 9.42 9.14
C LEU A 55 -34.09 9.39 8.00
N LEU A 56 -33.20 8.39 8.01
CA LEU A 56 -32.21 8.20 6.94
C LEU A 56 -32.88 7.85 5.61
N GLU A 57 -33.89 6.97 5.60
CA GLU A 57 -34.67 6.68 4.40
C GLU A 57 -35.33 7.94 3.84
N TYR A 58 -35.95 8.75 4.70
CA TYR A 58 -36.54 10.02 4.29
C TYR A 58 -35.51 10.97 3.67
N ALA A 59 -34.35 11.12 4.32
CA ALA A 59 -33.24 11.94 3.84
C ALA A 59 -32.73 11.45 2.47
N LEU A 60 -32.55 10.13 2.30
CA LEU A 60 -32.12 9.51 1.05
C LEU A 60 -33.13 9.72 -0.09
N ARG A 61 -34.43 9.65 0.20
CA ARG A 61 -35.49 9.83 -0.80
C ARG A 61 -35.64 11.28 -1.23
N LYS A 62 -35.50 12.23 -0.31
CA LYS A 62 -35.64 13.66 -0.58
C LYS A 62 -34.35 14.29 -1.10
N GLU A 63 -33.19 13.68 -0.85
CA GLU A 63 -31.86 14.22 -1.16
C GLU A 63 -31.68 15.67 -0.63
N HIS A 64 -32.39 16.02 0.46
CA HIS A 64 -32.42 17.38 1.00
C HIS A 64 -31.21 17.61 1.91
N SER A 65 -30.28 18.48 1.48
CA SER A 65 -29.02 18.77 2.19
C SER A 65 -29.22 19.20 3.64
N ARG A 66 -30.08 20.21 3.90
CA ARG A 66 -30.32 20.73 5.25
C ARG A 66 -30.86 19.69 6.22
N LEU A 67 -31.89 18.92 5.83
CA LEU A 67 -32.44 17.86 6.67
C LEU A 67 -31.41 16.76 6.95
N THR A 68 -30.63 16.38 5.94
CA THR A 68 -29.55 15.41 6.09
C THR A 68 -28.48 15.91 7.03
N LEU A 69 -28.06 17.17 6.90
CA LEU A 69 -27.09 17.80 7.80
C LEU A 69 -27.60 17.74 9.24
N THR A 70 -28.81 18.25 9.49
CA THR A 70 -29.42 18.27 10.83
C THR A 70 -29.51 16.85 11.41
N LEU A 71 -29.94 15.86 10.63
CA LEU A 71 -29.94 14.46 11.06
C LEU A 71 -28.54 14.00 11.47
N THR A 72 -27.53 14.18 10.62
CA THR A 72 -26.18 13.71 10.89
C THR A 72 -25.54 14.40 12.11
N GLU A 73 -25.82 15.69 12.33
CA GLU A 73 -25.39 16.43 13.52
C GLU A 73 -26.06 15.90 14.78
N THR A 74 -27.37 15.67 14.74
CA THR A 74 -28.11 15.07 15.86
C THR A 74 -27.59 13.68 16.21
N LEU A 75 -27.35 12.83 15.20
CA LEU A 75 -26.80 11.50 15.41
C LEU A 75 -25.38 11.55 16.01
N LEU A 76 -24.55 12.51 15.61
CA LEU A 76 -23.22 12.70 16.20
C LEU A 76 -23.30 13.13 17.65
N ALA A 77 -24.11 14.16 17.94
CA ALA A 77 -24.32 14.64 19.31
C ALA A 77 -24.81 13.49 20.20
N MET A 78 -25.77 12.71 19.70
CA MET A 78 -26.27 11.51 20.35
C MET A 78 -25.14 10.50 20.66
N GLN A 79 -24.28 10.19 19.68
CA GLN A 79 -23.19 9.22 19.85
C GLN A 79 -22.08 9.70 20.81
N LEU A 80 -21.96 11.01 21.01
CA LEU A 80 -21.06 11.63 21.99
C LEU A 80 -21.63 11.58 23.41
N HIS A 81 -22.94 11.67 23.57
CA HIS A 81 -23.60 11.73 24.88
C HIS A 81 -24.14 10.38 25.38
N THR A 82 -24.18 9.37 24.51
CA THR A 82 -24.75 8.06 24.82
C THR A 82 -23.74 6.95 24.61
N ARG A 83 -24.00 5.78 25.22
CA ARG A 83 -23.22 4.56 24.96
C ARG A 83 -23.58 3.89 23.65
N ILE A 84 -24.69 4.30 23.03
CA ILE A 84 -25.24 3.68 21.83
C ILE A 84 -24.39 4.07 20.62
N LYS A 85 -24.01 3.07 19.81
CA LYS A 85 -23.29 3.28 18.56
C LYS A 85 -24.20 2.92 17.39
N ILE A 86 -24.54 3.90 16.55
CA ILE A 86 -25.49 3.68 15.45
C ILE A 86 -25.01 2.64 14.43
N THR A 87 -23.69 2.47 14.36
CA THR A 87 -22.98 1.49 13.53
C THR A 87 -23.17 0.04 13.98
N GLU A 88 -23.72 -0.21 15.18
CA GLU A 88 -24.08 -1.57 15.62
C GLU A 88 -25.22 -2.19 14.80
N ASN A 89 -26.01 -1.33 14.13
CA ASN A 89 -27.05 -1.75 13.21
C ASN A 89 -26.55 -1.70 11.76
N ALA A 90 -26.57 -2.85 11.08
CA ALA A 90 -26.08 -2.97 9.71
C ALA A 90 -26.94 -2.17 8.70
N ALA A 91 -28.25 -2.07 8.91
CA ALA A 91 -29.15 -1.31 8.03
C ALA A 91 -28.87 0.19 8.12
N VAL A 92 -28.70 0.72 9.34
CA VAL A 92 -28.29 2.11 9.56
C VAL A 92 -26.93 2.39 8.92
N THR A 93 -25.96 1.49 9.12
CA THR A 93 -24.62 1.60 8.49
C THR A 93 -24.71 1.64 6.97
N ARG A 94 -25.57 0.81 6.37
CA ARG A 94 -25.81 0.80 4.92
C ARG A 94 -26.41 2.10 4.43
N GLN A 95 -27.44 2.59 5.11
CA GLN A 95 -28.10 3.84 4.75
C GLN A 95 -27.16 5.04 4.90
N LEU A 96 -26.31 5.09 5.93
CA LEU A 96 -25.26 6.11 6.05
C LEU A 96 -24.28 6.05 4.87
N GLY A 97 -23.87 4.86 4.42
CA GLY A 97 -23.08 4.70 3.20
C GLY A 97 -23.81 5.18 1.93
N CYS A 98 -25.14 5.09 1.91
CA CYS A 98 -25.95 5.61 0.82
C CYS A 98 -26.07 7.14 0.87
N VAL A 99 -26.18 7.73 2.07
CA VAL A 99 -26.16 9.20 2.26
C VAL A 99 -24.88 9.78 1.67
N PHE A 100 -23.79 9.06 1.88
CA PHE A 100 -22.48 9.40 1.34
C PHE A 100 -22.41 9.38 -0.20
N SER A 101 -23.25 8.57 -0.84
CA SER A 101 -23.28 8.43 -2.31
C SER A 101 -24.08 9.54 -3.00
N ILE A 102 -24.81 10.37 -2.24
CA ILE A 102 -25.62 11.48 -2.79
C ILE A 102 -24.74 12.70 -3.02
N GLN A 103 -24.89 13.32 -4.20
CA GLN A 103 -24.21 14.56 -4.57
C GLN A 103 -25.02 15.77 -4.10
N TYR A 104 -24.81 16.19 -2.85
CA TYR A 104 -25.48 17.37 -2.31
C TYR A 104 -24.95 18.66 -2.93
N SER A 105 -25.86 19.59 -3.24
CA SER A 105 -25.51 20.93 -3.74
C SER A 105 -25.01 21.87 -2.65
N GLN A 106 -25.38 21.62 -1.39
CA GLN A 106 -25.02 22.42 -0.22
C GLN A 106 -24.63 21.50 0.93
N HIS A 107 -23.80 21.98 1.85
CA HIS A 107 -23.38 21.27 3.08
C HIS A 107 -22.75 19.88 2.84
N LYS A 108 -22.29 19.60 1.61
CA LYS A 108 -21.75 18.30 1.20
C LYS A 108 -20.60 17.86 2.12
N VAL A 109 -19.69 18.78 2.42
CA VAL A 109 -18.49 18.52 3.23
C VAL A 109 -18.87 18.15 4.67
N GLU A 110 -19.77 18.92 5.27
CA GLU A 110 -20.21 18.74 6.65
C GLU A 110 -21.00 17.43 6.80
N ILE A 111 -21.92 17.15 5.87
CA ILE A 111 -22.66 15.88 5.83
C ILE A 111 -21.70 14.70 5.74
N TYR A 112 -20.76 14.74 4.79
CA TYR A 112 -19.80 13.65 4.59
C TYR A 112 -18.88 13.48 5.79
N TYR A 113 -18.41 14.59 6.36
CA TYR A 113 -17.58 14.57 7.57
C TYR A 113 -18.34 13.93 8.73
N ASN A 114 -19.60 14.31 8.92
CA ASN A 114 -20.43 13.76 10.00
C ASN A 114 -20.69 12.26 9.82
N VAL A 115 -20.99 11.84 8.59
CA VAL A 115 -21.18 10.43 8.26
C VAL A 115 -19.91 9.61 8.52
N LEU A 116 -18.74 10.06 8.08
CA LEU A 116 -17.46 9.37 8.35
C LEU A 116 -17.17 9.31 9.85
N ARG A 117 -17.41 10.41 10.59
CA ARG A 117 -17.25 10.44 12.05
C ARG A 117 -18.18 9.48 12.76
N LEU A 118 -19.42 9.33 12.32
CA LEU A 118 -20.36 8.34 12.86
C LEU A 118 -19.84 6.91 12.66
N MET A 119 -19.25 6.64 11.49
CA MET A 119 -18.65 5.35 11.17
C MET A 119 -17.39 5.09 12.01
N THR A 120 -16.46 6.04 12.06
CA THR A 120 -15.13 5.82 12.66
C THR A 120 -15.11 5.83 14.18
N THR A 121 -16.14 6.36 14.83
CA THR A 121 -16.24 6.38 16.29
C THR A 121 -16.71 5.04 16.88
N SER A 122 -16.98 4.03 16.05
CA SER A 122 -17.29 2.66 16.49
C SER A 122 -16.04 1.94 17.01
N THR A 123 -16.00 1.65 18.30
CA THR A 123 -14.88 0.90 18.93
C THR A 123 -15.21 -0.56 19.21
N ASN A 124 -16.47 -0.97 19.05
CA ASN A 124 -16.91 -2.35 19.28
C ASN A 124 -16.68 -3.22 18.04
N GLU A 125 -16.54 -4.53 18.26
CA GLU A 125 -16.27 -5.48 17.18
C GLU A 125 -17.42 -5.53 16.16
N ARG A 126 -18.67 -5.55 16.63
CA ARG A 126 -19.87 -5.61 15.78
C ARG A 126 -20.00 -4.41 14.83
N GLY A 127 -19.78 -3.20 15.33
CA GLY A 127 -19.85 -2.01 14.48
C GLY A 127 -18.69 -1.95 13.49
N ILE A 128 -17.49 -2.37 13.88
CA ILE A 128 -16.35 -2.51 12.96
C ILE A 128 -16.66 -3.56 11.87
N GLU A 129 -17.27 -4.69 12.23
CA GLU A 129 -17.69 -5.72 11.29
C GLU A 129 -18.75 -5.20 10.30
N ASN A 130 -19.78 -4.50 10.79
CA ASN A 130 -20.78 -3.87 9.94
C ASN A 130 -20.15 -2.86 8.97
N ILE A 131 -19.24 -2.01 9.46
CA ILE A 131 -18.51 -1.03 8.63
C ILE A 131 -17.73 -1.76 7.54
N LYS A 132 -16.96 -2.80 7.89
CA LYS A 132 -16.17 -3.57 6.92
C LYS A 132 -17.04 -4.26 5.88
N THR A 133 -18.08 -4.96 6.32
CA THR A 133 -18.94 -5.78 5.44
C THR A 133 -19.83 -4.93 4.55
N VAL A 134 -20.38 -3.84 5.08
CA VAL A 134 -21.36 -2.99 4.38
C VAL A 134 -20.66 -1.91 3.55
N LEU A 135 -19.63 -1.24 4.09
CA LEU A 135 -18.98 -0.12 3.42
C LEU A 135 -17.80 -0.55 2.56
N GLY A 136 -17.13 -1.68 2.87
CA GLY A 136 -16.03 -2.20 2.05
C GLY A 136 -16.34 -2.21 0.55
N PRO A 137 -17.50 -2.76 0.11
CA PRO A 137 -17.92 -2.72 -1.29
C PRO A 137 -18.25 -1.33 -1.84
N LEU A 138 -18.51 -0.33 -0.99
CA LEU A 138 -18.90 1.03 -1.37
C LEU A 138 -17.74 2.03 -1.39
N LEU A 139 -16.62 1.72 -0.73
CA LEU A 139 -15.47 2.63 -0.57
C LEU A 139 -14.95 3.23 -1.89
N HIS A 140 -14.85 2.43 -2.94
CA HIS A 140 -14.42 2.91 -4.26
C HIS A 140 -15.32 4.00 -4.84
N LYS A 141 -16.60 4.06 -4.45
CA LYS A 141 -17.54 5.12 -4.85
C LYS A 141 -17.32 6.38 -4.03
N PHE A 142 -16.85 6.25 -2.80
CA PHE A 142 -16.59 7.36 -1.90
C PHE A 142 -15.35 8.14 -2.31
N ASP A 143 -14.30 7.45 -2.78
CA ASP A 143 -13.04 8.06 -3.18
C ASP A 143 -13.25 9.19 -4.20
N ALA A 144 -14.01 8.93 -5.26
CA ALA A 144 -14.28 9.94 -6.28
C ALA A 144 -15.02 11.15 -5.68
N ASN A 145 -16.08 10.91 -4.91
CA ASN A 145 -16.92 11.96 -4.36
C ASN A 145 -16.21 12.85 -3.32
N ILE A 146 -15.34 12.26 -2.51
CA ILE A 146 -14.61 12.95 -1.43
C ILE A 146 -13.42 13.70 -1.98
N TYR A 147 -12.68 13.05 -2.87
CA TYR A 147 -11.47 13.64 -3.43
C TYR A 147 -11.81 14.91 -4.21
N GLU A 148 -12.97 14.97 -4.89
CA GLU A 148 -13.49 16.19 -5.52
C GLU A 148 -13.79 17.35 -4.55
N CYS A 149 -13.98 17.09 -3.26
CA CYS A 149 -14.21 18.17 -2.28
C CYS A 149 -12.93 18.94 -1.94
N PHE A 150 -11.75 18.36 -2.18
CA PHE A 150 -10.44 18.93 -1.81
C PHE A 150 -10.41 19.54 -0.39
N HIS A 151 -11.06 18.89 0.57
CA HIS A 151 -11.20 19.38 1.94
C HIS A 151 -10.38 18.52 2.91
N LEU A 152 -9.27 19.05 3.42
CA LEU A 152 -8.28 18.28 4.18
C LEU A 152 -8.87 17.59 5.44
N PRO A 153 -9.68 18.24 6.29
CA PRO A 153 -10.31 17.56 7.42
C PRO A 153 -11.14 16.35 7.01
N LEU A 154 -11.85 16.44 5.87
CA LEU A 154 -12.66 15.35 5.35
C LEU A 154 -11.76 14.21 4.85
N SER A 155 -10.69 14.55 4.12
CA SER A 155 -9.69 13.58 3.65
C SER A 155 -9.00 12.85 4.80
N LEU A 156 -8.76 13.51 5.93
CA LEU A 156 -8.19 12.88 7.14
C LEU A 156 -9.18 11.91 7.80
N GLU A 157 -10.47 12.24 7.87
CA GLU A 157 -11.48 11.30 8.36
C GLU A 157 -11.69 10.12 7.40
N LEU A 158 -11.56 10.33 6.09
CA LEU A 158 -11.56 9.24 5.11
C LEU A 158 -10.35 8.30 5.31
N LEU A 159 -9.15 8.85 5.48
CA LEU A 159 -7.97 8.08 5.86
C LEU A 159 -8.21 7.29 7.14
N HIS A 160 -8.85 7.91 8.13
CA HIS A 160 -9.21 7.21 9.35
C HIS A 160 -10.14 6.01 9.08
N THR A 161 -11.18 6.19 8.26
CA THR A 161 -12.07 5.10 7.82
C THR A 161 -11.30 3.98 7.12
N TYR A 162 -10.38 4.31 6.22
CA TYR A 162 -9.54 3.31 5.56
C TYR A 162 -8.64 2.56 6.52
N LEU A 163 -8.15 3.21 7.57
CA LEU A 163 -7.38 2.52 8.60
C LEU A 163 -8.20 1.40 9.29
N VAL A 164 -9.53 1.57 9.39
CA VAL A 164 -10.46 0.56 9.93
C VAL A 164 -10.72 -0.56 8.92
N ILE A 165 -10.94 -0.22 7.65
CA ILE A 165 -11.48 -1.14 6.65
C ILE A 165 -10.39 -1.83 5.82
N ASP A 166 -9.45 -1.07 5.26
CA ASP A 166 -8.44 -1.56 4.32
C ASP A 166 -7.13 -0.75 4.39
N ARG A 167 -6.08 -1.38 4.95
CA ARG A 167 -4.74 -0.79 5.09
C ARG A 167 -4.03 -0.56 3.74
N HIS A 168 -4.35 -1.32 2.70
CA HIS A 168 -3.76 -1.11 1.38
C HIS A 168 -4.32 0.16 0.75
N ALA A 169 -5.64 0.31 0.74
CA ALA A 169 -6.29 1.51 0.26
C ALA A 169 -5.91 2.76 1.08
N PHE A 170 -5.73 2.63 2.40
CA PHE A 170 -5.18 3.71 3.25
C PHE A 170 -3.87 4.30 2.71
N SER A 171 -2.91 3.44 2.35
CA SER A 171 -1.60 3.90 1.89
C SER A 171 -1.65 4.51 0.49
N SER A 172 -2.54 4.00 -0.37
CA SER A 172 -2.79 4.59 -1.70
C SER A 172 -3.37 6.00 -1.57
N LEU A 173 -4.48 6.13 -0.83
CA LEU A 173 -5.16 7.41 -0.63
C LEU A 173 -4.23 8.45 0.03
N LEU A 174 -3.42 8.06 1.01
CA LEU A 174 -2.47 8.97 1.61
C LEU A 174 -1.42 9.44 0.59
N SER A 175 -0.96 8.55 -0.28
CA SER A 175 -0.04 8.92 -1.35
C SER A 175 -0.69 9.92 -2.30
N ASP A 176 -1.95 9.70 -2.68
CA ASP A 176 -2.70 10.59 -3.56
C ASP A 176 -2.87 11.98 -2.92
N ILE A 177 -3.30 12.05 -1.65
CA ILE A 177 -3.40 13.32 -0.89
C ILE A 177 -2.06 14.07 -0.86
N LEU A 178 -0.94 13.35 -0.70
CA LEU A 178 0.38 13.97 -0.69
C LEU A 178 0.87 14.41 -2.07
N MET A 179 0.44 13.76 -3.16
CA MET A 179 0.78 14.19 -4.52
C MET A 179 0.04 15.47 -4.90
N ASP A 180 -1.20 15.62 -4.43
CA ASP A 180 -2.04 16.79 -4.69
C ASP A 180 -2.03 17.80 -3.54
N TRP A 181 -0.90 17.85 -2.82
CA TRP A 181 -0.76 18.65 -1.59
C TRP A 181 -1.01 20.15 -1.80
N ASN A 182 -0.71 20.66 -2.99
CA ASN A 182 -0.97 22.05 -3.36
C ASN A 182 -2.44 22.47 -3.21
N LEU A 183 -3.39 21.53 -3.25
CA LEU A 183 -4.82 21.80 -3.04
C LEU A 183 -5.20 21.91 -1.55
N TYR A 184 -4.34 21.44 -0.65
CA TYR A 184 -4.57 21.36 0.79
C TYR A 184 -3.70 22.32 1.62
N ASP A 185 -2.67 22.93 1.03
CA ASP A 185 -1.59 23.63 1.77
C ASP A 185 -2.08 24.83 2.61
N ASP A 186 -3.19 25.45 2.21
CA ASP A 186 -3.79 26.57 2.94
C ASP A 186 -4.73 26.13 4.07
N GLN A 187 -5.16 24.86 4.06
CA GLN A 187 -6.11 24.29 5.02
C GLN A 187 -5.42 23.64 6.22
N ILE A 188 -4.12 23.33 6.11
CA ILE A 188 -3.41 22.61 7.15
C ILE A 188 -3.15 23.50 8.38
N ASP A 189 -3.57 23.00 9.54
CA ASP A 189 -3.21 23.54 10.84
C ASP A 189 -2.33 22.55 11.64
N PRO A 190 -1.81 22.93 12.82
CA PRO A 190 -1.01 22.04 13.64
C PRO A 190 -1.73 20.76 14.11
N ILE A 191 -3.06 20.77 14.26
CA ILE A 191 -3.86 19.59 14.66
C ILE A 191 -3.92 18.60 13.49
N MET A 192 -4.24 19.08 12.30
CA MET A 192 -4.31 18.29 11.07
C MET A 192 -2.93 17.75 10.70
N PHE A 193 -1.88 18.58 10.79
CA PHE A 193 -0.51 18.15 10.57
C PHE A 193 -0.11 17.01 11.51
N GLU A 194 -0.49 17.10 12.79
CA GLU A 194 -0.21 16.05 13.76
C GLU A 194 -0.79 14.70 13.33
N LYS A 195 -2.07 14.65 12.90
CA LYS A 195 -2.69 13.42 12.35
C LYS A 195 -1.95 12.93 11.10
N LEU A 196 -1.72 13.83 10.13
CA LEU A 196 -1.08 13.51 8.87
C LEU A 196 0.35 12.96 9.07
N LEU A 197 1.08 13.50 10.05
CA LEU A 197 2.43 13.05 10.43
C LEU A 197 2.43 11.60 10.92
N TRP A 198 1.42 11.22 11.71
CA TRP A 198 1.26 9.85 12.18
C TRP A 198 0.74 8.90 11.09
N TYR A 199 -0.15 9.36 10.20
CA TYR A 199 -0.57 8.55 9.05
C TYR A 199 0.61 8.29 8.10
N ALA A 200 1.44 9.29 7.81
CA ALA A 200 2.68 9.12 7.07
C ALA A 200 3.69 8.22 7.79
N PHE A 201 3.64 8.14 9.13
CA PHE A 201 4.45 7.19 9.90
C PHE A 201 4.01 5.74 9.66
N ILE A 202 2.69 5.48 9.68
CA ILE A 202 2.12 4.15 9.44
C ILE A 202 2.47 3.65 8.03
N SER A 203 2.30 4.50 7.01
CA SER A 203 2.52 4.12 5.60
C SER A 203 3.95 4.30 5.09
N ASP A 204 4.92 4.63 5.96
CA ASP A 204 6.32 4.91 5.56
C ASP A 204 6.51 6.07 4.56
N ASN A 205 5.52 6.94 4.37
CA ASN A 205 5.53 8.08 3.45
C ASN A 205 6.12 9.37 4.05
N LYS A 206 6.89 9.27 5.13
CA LYS A 206 7.44 10.44 5.87
C LYS A 206 8.30 11.36 5.01
N ARG A 207 9.01 10.80 4.03
CA ARG A 207 9.87 11.56 3.12
C ARG A 207 9.01 12.46 2.22
N ILE A 208 7.99 11.87 1.60
CA ILE A 208 7.04 12.57 0.72
C ILE A 208 6.37 13.69 1.51
N LEU A 209 5.88 13.41 2.72
CA LEU A 209 5.27 14.44 3.58
C LEU A 209 6.21 15.64 3.82
N LYS A 210 7.49 15.38 4.11
CA LYS A 210 8.47 16.44 4.34
C LYS A 210 8.74 17.26 3.07
N GLU A 211 8.75 16.61 1.91
CA GLU A 211 9.01 17.27 0.61
C GLU A 211 7.82 18.11 0.15
N GLN A 212 6.59 17.72 0.50
CA GLN A 212 5.36 18.34 0.00
C GLN A 212 4.83 19.47 0.90
N VAL A 213 4.86 19.32 2.23
CA VAL A 213 4.28 20.33 3.14
C VAL A 213 5.19 21.55 3.26
N THR A 214 4.77 22.69 2.71
CA THR A 214 5.57 23.93 2.69
C THR A 214 5.95 24.40 4.10
N LYS A 215 5.01 24.29 5.04
CA LYS A 215 5.16 24.69 6.45
C LYS A 215 5.71 23.58 7.35
N TYR A 216 6.27 22.49 6.81
CA TYR A 216 6.71 21.32 7.58
C TYR A 216 7.64 21.69 8.75
N ASP A 217 8.67 22.50 8.49
CA ASP A 217 9.67 22.86 9.51
C ASP A 217 9.10 23.76 10.62
N SER A 218 8.02 24.48 10.33
CA SER A 218 7.27 25.24 11.33
C SER A 218 6.40 24.30 12.18
N PHE A 219 5.60 23.45 11.53
CA PHE A 219 4.68 22.56 12.25
C PHE A 219 5.39 21.46 13.05
N ILE A 220 6.50 20.89 12.57
CA ILE A 220 7.25 19.87 13.32
C ILE A 220 7.84 20.41 14.64
N LYS A 221 7.96 21.74 14.77
CA LYS A 221 8.41 22.41 15.99
C LYS A 221 7.27 22.79 16.92
N ALA A 222 6.02 22.74 16.46
CA ALA A 222 4.85 23.15 17.24
C ALA A 222 4.79 22.44 18.61
N ASP A 223 4.34 23.18 19.62
CA ASP A 223 4.16 22.66 20.97
C ASP A 223 2.83 21.87 21.09
N ARG A 224 2.75 20.80 20.31
CA ARG A 224 1.68 19.82 20.43
C ARG A 224 2.24 18.51 20.95
N TRP A 225 1.52 17.91 21.87
CA TRP A 225 1.96 16.69 22.52
C TRP A 225 2.16 15.55 21.50
N GLY A 226 1.25 15.35 20.53
CA GLY A 226 1.42 14.27 19.54
C GLY A 226 2.62 14.48 18.62
N ILE A 227 2.96 15.73 18.29
CA ILE A 227 4.16 16.07 17.52
C ILE A 227 5.43 15.87 18.36
N LYS A 228 5.41 16.25 19.65
CA LYS A 228 6.49 15.94 20.61
C LYS A 228 6.69 14.43 20.75
N CYS A 229 5.61 13.66 20.87
CA CYS A 229 5.64 12.20 20.94
C CYS A 229 6.22 11.59 19.66
N TYR A 230 5.79 12.05 18.48
CA TYR A 230 6.37 11.63 17.20
C TYR A 230 7.88 11.90 17.12
N ARG A 231 8.34 13.10 17.53
CA ARG A 231 9.77 13.45 17.58
C ARG A 231 10.55 12.51 18.50
N PHE A 232 10.01 12.24 19.70
CA PHE A 232 10.57 11.29 20.65
C PHE A 232 10.69 9.88 20.04
N VAL A 233 9.61 9.35 19.47
CA VAL A 233 9.59 8.04 18.82
C VAL A 233 10.61 7.98 17.69
N ARG A 234 10.66 8.98 16.82
CA ARG A 234 11.61 9.04 15.70
C ARG A 234 13.07 9.08 16.18
N GLN A 235 13.37 9.85 17.22
CA GLN A 235 14.72 9.97 17.77
C GLN A 235 15.18 8.64 18.38
N ASN A 236 14.34 8.00 19.19
CA ASN A 236 14.68 6.71 19.80
C ASN A 236 14.74 5.58 18.77
N LEU A 237 13.84 5.57 17.78
CA LEU A 237 13.95 4.62 16.67
C LEU A 237 15.24 4.81 15.89
N SER A 238 15.88 5.98 15.91
CA SER A 238 17.17 6.20 15.21
C SER A 238 18.38 5.68 16.00
N ARG A 239 18.23 5.42 17.30
CA ARG A 239 19.29 5.04 18.24
C ARG A 239 19.12 3.59 18.70
N SER A 240 20.09 2.72 18.40
CA SER A 240 20.00 1.28 18.71
C SER A 240 19.97 0.99 20.22
N ASP A 241 20.64 1.81 21.02
CA ASP A 241 20.75 1.71 22.48
C ASP A 241 19.46 2.10 23.23
N GLN A 242 18.47 2.67 22.53
CA GLN A 242 17.27 3.24 23.17
C GLN A 242 15.97 2.51 22.80
N LEU A 243 16.05 1.38 22.10
CA LEU A 243 14.87 0.63 21.65
C LEU A 243 14.06 0.06 22.83
N GLU A 244 14.73 -0.47 23.85
CA GLU A 244 14.08 -0.99 25.05
C GLU A 244 13.42 0.13 25.87
N LYS A 245 14.14 1.25 26.03
CA LYS A 245 13.61 2.46 26.68
C LYS A 245 12.36 2.99 25.98
N LEU A 246 12.27 2.85 24.66
CA LEU A 246 11.08 3.26 23.91
C LEU A 246 9.88 2.39 24.27
N ARG A 247 10.04 1.05 24.35
CA ARG A 247 8.96 0.11 24.69
C ARG A 247 8.33 0.40 26.04
N THR A 248 9.16 0.71 27.04
CA THR A 248 8.72 0.97 28.42
C THR A 248 8.46 2.44 28.70
N SER A 249 8.55 3.31 27.68
CA SER A 249 8.50 4.75 27.94
C SER A 249 7.10 5.19 28.41
N PRO A 250 7.01 6.04 29.45
CA PRO A 250 5.73 6.62 29.87
C PRO A 250 5.09 7.49 28.76
N VAL A 251 5.87 7.93 27.78
CA VAL A 251 5.39 8.70 26.62
C VAL A 251 4.47 7.85 25.73
N LEU A 252 4.76 6.56 25.54
CA LEU A 252 3.88 5.65 24.80
C LEU A 252 2.61 5.32 25.59
N ASN A 253 2.72 5.16 26.92
CA ASN A 253 1.54 4.97 27.77
C ASN A 253 0.64 6.21 27.75
N GLN A 254 1.21 7.42 27.69
CA GLN A 254 0.44 8.64 27.49
C GLN A 254 -0.27 8.67 26.12
N LEU A 255 0.31 8.10 25.06
CA LEU A 255 -0.35 8.00 23.74
C LEU A 255 -1.67 7.22 23.84
N LEU A 256 -1.67 6.14 24.61
CA LEU A 256 -2.86 5.31 24.84
C LEU A 256 -3.98 6.09 25.56
N ASN A 257 -3.62 7.00 26.47
CA ASN A 257 -4.57 7.73 27.31
C ASN A 257 -5.11 9.02 26.67
N ARG A 258 -4.58 9.47 25.53
CA ARG A 258 -5.03 10.72 24.90
C ARG A 258 -6.34 10.55 24.14
N SER A 259 -7.26 11.51 24.26
CA SER A 259 -8.55 11.51 23.54
C SER A 259 -8.45 11.99 22.09
N SER A 260 -7.32 12.57 21.67
CA SER A 260 -7.12 13.11 20.32
C SER A 260 -7.04 12.05 19.21
N TYR A 261 -6.85 10.79 19.59
CA TYR A 261 -6.79 9.65 18.68
C TYR A 261 -7.79 8.59 19.11
N THR A 262 -8.38 7.91 18.13
CA THR A 262 -9.24 6.75 18.39
C THR A 262 -8.42 5.55 18.85
N SER A 263 -9.08 4.54 19.42
CA SER A 263 -8.42 3.29 19.82
C SER A 263 -7.70 2.62 18.65
N ILE A 264 -8.33 2.63 17.47
CA ILE A 264 -7.79 2.02 16.24
C ILE A 264 -6.54 2.75 15.76
N GLU A 265 -6.52 4.08 15.80
CA GLU A 265 -5.33 4.87 15.46
C GLU A 265 -4.17 4.55 16.41
N LYS A 266 -4.43 4.55 17.72
CA LYS A 266 -3.43 4.22 18.74
C LYS A 266 -2.83 2.84 18.52
N GLU A 267 -3.68 1.85 18.26
CA GLU A 267 -3.25 0.49 17.98
C GLU A 267 -2.38 0.44 16.72
N ALA A 268 -2.78 1.11 15.64
CA ALA A 268 -2.00 1.19 14.42
C ALA A 268 -0.63 1.86 14.62
N PHE A 269 -0.57 2.95 15.42
CA PHE A 269 0.68 3.61 15.76
C PHE A 269 1.61 2.68 16.54
N LEU A 270 1.10 2.02 17.58
CA LEU A 270 1.88 1.10 18.41
C LEU A 270 2.38 -0.10 17.62
N ASN A 271 1.50 -0.73 16.83
CA ASN A 271 1.86 -1.84 15.96
C ASN A 271 2.99 -1.45 15.00
N LYS A 272 2.92 -0.26 14.40
CA LYS A 272 4.00 0.25 13.53
C LYS A 272 5.29 0.54 14.28
N ILE A 273 5.21 1.10 15.50
CA ILE A 273 6.37 1.35 16.36
C ILE A 273 7.05 0.03 16.69
N TYR A 274 6.31 -0.95 17.19
CA TYR A 274 6.85 -2.26 17.55
C TYR A 274 7.42 -3.02 16.35
N ALA A 275 6.77 -2.96 15.20
CA ALA A 275 7.29 -3.52 13.96
C ALA A 275 8.65 -2.91 13.58
N LYS A 276 8.81 -1.58 13.69
CA LYS A 276 10.10 -0.91 13.43
C LYS A 276 11.17 -1.21 14.49
N ILE A 277 10.78 -1.42 15.75
CA ILE A 277 11.71 -1.86 16.80
C ILE A 277 12.21 -3.27 16.47
N HIS A 278 11.30 -4.21 16.21
CA HIS A 278 11.64 -5.59 15.86
C HIS A 278 12.52 -5.65 14.60
N GLU A 279 12.17 -4.93 13.54
CA GLU A 279 12.99 -4.84 12.31
C GLU A 279 14.43 -4.39 12.60
N LYS A 280 14.61 -3.47 13.55
CA LYS A 280 15.95 -3.00 13.95
C LYS A 280 16.70 -3.99 14.83
N GLU A 281 16.03 -4.63 15.77
CA GLU A 281 16.62 -5.69 16.60
C GLU A 281 17.06 -6.86 15.72
N SER A 282 16.22 -7.31 14.77
CA SER A 282 16.60 -8.35 13.81
C SER A 282 17.84 -7.96 13.01
N LYS A 283 17.95 -6.70 12.56
CA LYS A 283 19.16 -6.21 11.86
C LYS A 283 20.39 -6.15 12.76
N LEU A 284 20.24 -5.80 14.03
CA LEU A 284 21.35 -5.78 15.01
C LEU A 284 21.83 -7.19 15.32
N ASN A 285 20.90 -8.12 15.53
CA ASN A 285 21.19 -9.52 15.79
C ASN A 285 21.83 -10.19 14.57
N MET A 286 21.39 -9.89 13.34
CA MET A 286 22.07 -10.36 12.12
C MET A 286 23.51 -9.83 11.97
N VAL A 287 23.85 -8.69 12.57
CA VAL A 287 25.22 -8.15 12.57
C VAL A 287 26.08 -8.81 13.67
N GLN A 288 25.46 -9.27 14.77
CA GLN A 288 26.14 -9.97 15.86
C GLN A 288 26.27 -11.48 15.59
N GLU A 289 25.30 -12.07 14.91
CA GLU A 289 25.30 -13.42 14.36
C GLU A 289 25.71 -13.41 12.89
N LEU A 290 26.74 -12.64 12.55
CA LEU A 290 27.59 -13.15 11.49
C LEU A 290 28.14 -14.46 12.07
N PRO A 291 27.77 -15.65 11.54
CA PRO A 291 28.54 -16.86 11.84
C PRO A 291 29.99 -16.48 11.60
N HIS A 292 30.94 -17.12 12.28
CA HIS A 292 32.35 -17.01 11.91
C HIS A 292 32.52 -17.44 10.43
N LYS A 293 32.15 -16.55 9.51
CA LYS A 293 32.26 -16.65 8.08
C LYS A 293 33.74 -16.59 7.91
N GLN A 294 34.32 -17.75 7.67
CA GLN A 294 35.75 -17.93 7.49
C GLN A 294 36.21 -16.86 6.51
N ILE A 295 36.81 -15.81 7.05
CA ILE A 295 37.47 -14.77 6.29
C ILE A 295 38.61 -15.49 5.59
N THR A 296 38.37 -15.88 4.35
CA THR A 296 39.14 -16.98 3.78
C THR A 296 40.39 -16.46 3.10
N ARG A 297 40.36 -15.24 2.52
CA ARG A 297 41.47 -14.71 1.69
C ARG A 297 41.54 -13.17 1.70
N SER A 298 42.75 -12.64 1.77
CA SER A 298 43.05 -11.23 1.47
C SER A 298 43.14 -11.02 -0.05
N ILE A 299 42.90 -9.79 -0.51
CA ILE A 299 43.09 -9.45 -1.92
C ILE A 299 44.56 -9.11 -2.14
N THR A 300 45.19 -9.78 -3.10
CA THR A 300 46.59 -9.56 -3.43
C THR A 300 46.69 -8.61 -4.63
N ARG A 301 47.72 -7.75 -4.63
CA ARG A 301 48.02 -6.90 -5.79
C ARG A 301 48.52 -7.78 -6.93
N LEU A 302 47.95 -7.63 -8.12
CA LEU A 302 48.47 -8.28 -9.33
C LEU A 302 49.88 -7.74 -9.62
N SER A 303 50.89 -8.61 -9.48
CA SER A 303 52.27 -8.36 -9.90
C SER A 303 52.93 -9.70 -10.18
N SER A 304 53.89 -9.72 -11.12
CA SER A 304 54.64 -10.92 -11.50
C SER A 304 55.31 -11.64 -10.32
N TYR A 305 55.65 -10.92 -9.25
CA TYR A 305 56.29 -11.47 -8.04
C TYR A 305 55.31 -12.04 -7.00
N ASN A 306 54.01 -11.80 -7.17
CA ASN A 306 52.96 -12.24 -6.22
C ASN A 306 52.11 -13.37 -6.80
N LEU A 307 52.54 -13.98 -7.90
CA LEU A 307 51.86 -15.13 -8.49
C LEU A 307 52.37 -16.42 -7.83
N PRO A 308 51.51 -17.39 -7.56
CA PRO A 308 51.94 -18.74 -7.21
C PRO A 308 52.93 -19.28 -8.25
N PRO A 309 53.91 -20.13 -7.86
CA PRO A 309 54.96 -20.61 -8.77
C PRO A 309 54.42 -21.24 -10.07
N ASP A 310 53.23 -21.81 -10.00
CA ASP A 310 52.60 -22.57 -11.08
C ASP A 310 51.65 -21.74 -11.95
N VAL A 311 51.44 -20.45 -11.64
CA VAL A 311 50.45 -19.59 -12.32
C VAL A 311 51.17 -18.54 -13.16
N LYS A 312 50.96 -18.55 -14.48
CA LYS A 312 51.49 -17.52 -15.36
C LYS A 312 50.53 -16.34 -15.44
N LEU A 313 51.06 -15.15 -15.71
CA LEU A 313 50.25 -13.93 -15.83
C LEU A 313 49.14 -14.06 -16.89
N GLN A 314 49.39 -14.86 -17.94
CA GLN A 314 48.43 -15.13 -19.01
C GLN A 314 47.20 -15.91 -18.52
N ASP A 315 47.31 -16.64 -17.42
CA ASP A 315 46.23 -17.46 -16.86
C ASP A 315 45.22 -16.62 -16.03
N ILE A 316 45.54 -15.34 -15.77
CA ILE A 316 44.75 -14.41 -14.93
C ILE A 316 44.02 -13.40 -15.82
N HIS A 317 42.99 -13.85 -16.52
CA HIS A 317 42.19 -13.02 -17.42
C HIS A 317 40.69 -13.01 -17.11
N HIS A 318 40.24 -13.84 -16.16
CA HIS A 318 38.82 -13.92 -15.81
C HIS A 318 38.42 -12.74 -14.93
N LYS A 319 37.59 -11.84 -15.47
CA LYS A 319 36.99 -10.74 -14.71
C LYS A 319 35.79 -11.24 -13.91
N LYS A 320 35.76 -10.95 -12.61
CA LYS A 320 34.67 -11.29 -11.72
C LYS A 320 34.33 -10.12 -10.82
N ILE A 321 33.05 -9.87 -10.59
CA ILE A 321 32.60 -8.89 -9.59
C ILE A 321 32.47 -9.61 -8.26
N ILE A 322 33.22 -9.17 -7.25
CA ILE A 322 33.14 -9.70 -5.89
C ILE A 322 32.73 -8.61 -4.90
N HIS A 323 32.21 -9.05 -3.75
CA HIS A 323 31.87 -8.20 -2.62
C HIS A 323 32.99 -8.26 -1.58
N LEU A 324 33.51 -7.09 -1.22
CA LEU A 324 34.53 -6.96 -0.19
C LEU A 324 33.90 -6.37 1.06
N ALA A 325 34.13 -7.04 2.19
CA ALA A 325 33.79 -6.50 3.49
C ALA A 325 34.92 -5.58 3.97
N VAL A 326 34.53 -4.39 4.41
CA VAL A 326 35.41 -3.39 5.01
C VAL A 326 35.24 -3.45 6.52
N PHE A 327 36.31 -3.69 7.26
CA PHE A 327 36.32 -3.81 8.71
C PHE A 327 36.98 -2.61 9.38
N GLU A 328 36.39 -2.17 10.50
CA GLU A 328 36.88 -1.00 11.26
C GLU A 328 38.21 -1.28 11.97
N SER A 329 38.49 -2.55 12.30
CA SER A 329 39.70 -2.96 13.01
C SER A 329 40.33 -4.22 12.41
N LYS A 330 41.61 -4.45 12.74
CA LYS A 330 42.39 -5.63 12.32
C LYS A 330 41.81 -6.95 12.86
N GLU A 331 41.06 -6.86 13.94
CA GLU A 331 40.38 -7.98 14.62
C GLU A 331 39.15 -8.47 13.83
N MET A 332 38.71 -7.72 12.81
CA MET A 332 37.61 -8.10 11.91
C MET A 332 36.28 -8.37 12.61
N LYS A 333 36.03 -7.74 13.76
CA LYS A 333 34.81 -7.95 14.55
C LYS A 333 33.55 -7.30 13.96
N ARG A 334 33.72 -6.19 13.22
CA ARG A 334 32.60 -5.41 12.69
C ARG A 334 32.85 -4.97 11.25
N ILE A 335 31.92 -5.33 10.37
CA ILE A 335 31.88 -4.84 8.98
C ILE A 335 31.30 -3.42 9.00
N SER A 336 32.10 -2.43 8.60
CA SER A 336 31.70 -1.04 8.43
C SER A 336 30.83 -0.84 7.20
N LYS A 337 31.22 -1.45 6.08
CA LYS A 337 30.50 -1.40 4.79
C LYS A 337 30.93 -2.53 3.87
N THR A 338 30.14 -2.79 2.84
CA THR A 338 30.48 -3.71 1.75
C THR A 338 30.67 -2.92 0.46
N ILE A 339 31.72 -3.24 -0.30
CA ILE A 339 31.99 -2.61 -1.61
C ILE A 339 32.05 -3.67 -2.70
N GLN A 340 31.47 -3.37 -3.86
CA GLN A 340 31.61 -4.19 -5.06
C GLN A 340 32.86 -3.77 -5.84
N VAL A 341 33.66 -4.76 -6.23
CA VAL A 341 34.92 -4.55 -6.95
C VAL A 341 35.06 -5.58 -8.06
N GLU A 342 35.43 -5.13 -9.25
CA GLU A 342 35.88 -6.00 -10.34
C GLU A 342 37.32 -6.47 -10.05
N VAL A 343 37.49 -7.79 -9.97
CA VAL A 343 38.77 -8.46 -9.75
C VAL A 343 39.09 -9.39 -10.92
N LEU A 344 40.38 -9.69 -11.07
CA LEU A 344 40.88 -10.72 -11.97
C LEU A 344 41.14 -12.00 -11.16
N THR A 345 40.88 -13.15 -11.74
CA THR A 345 41.10 -14.44 -11.08
C THR A 345 41.64 -15.47 -12.06
N ASP A 346 42.25 -16.53 -11.51
CA ASP A 346 42.70 -17.70 -12.28
C ASP A 346 41.50 -18.59 -12.65
N VAL A 347 41.73 -19.59 -13.51
CA VAL A 347 40.69 -20.53 -13.97
C VAL A 347 40.00 -21.26 -12.81
N ASN A 348 40.70 -21.46 -11.69
CA ASN A 348 40.18 -22.19 -10.53
C ASN A 348 39.56 -21.30 -9.45
N GLU A 349 39.51 -19.99 -9.67
CA GLU A 349 39.05 -19.00 -8.70
C GLU A 349 39.72 -19.10 -7.31
N LYS A 350 40.99 -19.50 -7.29
CA LYS A 350 41.75 -19.66 -6.05
C LYS A 350 42.18 -18.31 -5.48
N GLU A 351 42.62 -17.40 -6.33
CA GLU A 351 43.10 -16.09 -5.90
C GLU A 351 42.41 -14.94 -6.65
N PHE A 352 42.22 -13.83 -5.95
CA PHE A 352 41.62 -12.62 -6.51
C PHE A 352 42.66 -11.52 -6.55
N TYR A 353 42.87 -11.00 -7.76
CA TYR A 353 43.85 -9.99 -8.05
C TYR A 353 43.18 -8.70 -8.48
N VAL A 354 43.77 -7.58 -8.07
CA VAL A 354 43.38 -6.26 -8.58
C VAL A 354 44.60 -5.54 -9.12
N ASN A 355 44.40 -4.74 -10.17
CA ASN A 355 45.44 -3.86 -10.67
C ASN A 355 45.77 -2.75 -9.64
N LYS A 356 46.93 -2.10 -9.79
CA LYS A 356 47.41 -1.06 -8.86
C LYS A 356 46.44 0.12 -8.74
N ALA A 357 45.82 0.53 -9.84
CA ALA A 357 44.90 1.67 -9.88
C ALA A 357 43.61 1.37 -9.10
N THR A 358 43.01 0.20 -9.33
CA THR A 358 41.84 -0.30 -8.62
C THR A 358 42.15 -0.46 -7.13
N LEU A 359 43.30 -1.03 -6.76
CA LEU A 359 43.70 -1.14 -5.35
C LEU A 359 43.83 0.22 -4.67
N LYS A 360 44.42 1.21 -5.35
CA LYS A 360 44.53 2.59 -4.85
C LYS A 360 43.15 3.24 -4.69
N ALA A 361 42.24 3.04 -5.65
CA ALA A 361 40.87 3.53 -5.57
C ALA A 361 40.08 2.89 -4.42
N ILE A 362 40.25 1.58 -4.20
CA ILE A 362 39.66 0.87 -3.06
C ILE A 362 40.20 1.46 -1.75
N LYS A 363 41.53 1.55 -1.58
CA LYS A 363 42.12 2.12 -0.37
C LYS A 363 41.69 3.58 -0.14
N GLY A 364 41.58 4.38 -1.19
CA GLY A 364 41.07 5.75 -1.11
C GLY A 364 39.61 5.83 -0.64
N LYS A 365 38.74 4.92 -1.09
CA LYS A 365 37.34 4.84 -0.65
C LYS A 365 37.17 4.29 0.77
N VAL A 366 38.13 3.49 1.23
CA VAL A 366 38.03 2.72 2.48
C VAL A 366 38.78 3.38 3.64
N GLY A 367 39.81 4.21 3.37
CA GLY A 367 40.62 4.85 4.40
C GLY A 367 41.56 3.87 5.09
N SER A 368 41.68 3.96 6.42
CA SER A 368 42.51 3.09 7.28
C SER A 368 41.87 1.72 7.59
N ALA A 369 40.68 1.44 7.05
CA ALA A 369 39.95 0.20 7.32
C ALA A 369 40.53 -1.01 6.57
N TYR A 370 40.27 -2.20 7.12
CA TYR A 370 40.81 -3.48 6.63
C TYR A 370 39.83 -4.12 5.64
N ILE A 371 40.31 -4.75 4.56
CA ILE A 371 39.46 -5.23 3.46
C ILE A 371 39.69 -6.72 3.27
N TYR A 372 38.60 -7.50 3.25
CA TYR A 372 38.66 -8.94 3.01
C TYR A 372 37.56 -9.40 2.05
N VAL A 373 37.83 -10.52 1.35
CA VAL A 373 36.86 -11.15 0.44
C VAL A 373 35.85 -11.94 1.26
N VAL A 374 34.56 -11.74 0.98
CA VAL A 374 33.49 -12.56 1.55
C VAL A 374 33.20 -13.70 0.58
N ASP A 375 33.56 -14.92 0.94
CA ASP A 375 33.27 -16.11 0.15
C ASP A 375 31.88 -16.67 0.52
N TYR A 376 30.93 -16.53 -0.39
CA TYR A 376 29.57 -17.07 -0.25
C TYR A 376 29.44 -18.50 -0.81
N SER A 377 30.51 -19.07 -1.39
CA SER A 377 30.41 -20.34 -2.12
C SER A 377 30.30 -21.58 -1.23
N LYS A 378 30.82 -21.54 0.01
CA LYS A 378 30.87 -22.69 0.93
C LYS A 378 29.58 -22.96 1.71
N GLU A 379 28.58 -22.07 1.69
CA GLU A 379 27.29 -22.30 2.36
C GLU A 379 26.37 -23.27 1.60
N LYS A 380 26.71 -23.73 0.39
CA LYS A 380 25.99 -24.83 -0.29
C LYS A 380 26.37 -26.22 0.25
N LYS A 381 26.50 -26.38 1.57
CA LYS A 381 26.45 -27.72 2.20
C LYS A 381 25.00 -28.17 2.21
N ARG A 382 24.61 -28.97 1.20
CA ARG A 382 23.46 -29.90 1.16
C ARG A 382 22.36 -29.62 2.21
N GLU A 383 21.74 -28.46 2.15
CA GLU A 383 20.34 -28.40 2.52
C GLU A 383 19.64 -29.19 1.40
N LYS A 384 19.01 -30.29 1.80
CA LYS A 384 18.00 -30.95 0.99
C LYS A 384 17.03 -29.83 0.63
N ILE A 385 17.11 -29.35 -0.61
CA ILE A 385 16.17 -28.41 -1.17
C ILE A 385 14.84 -29.17 -1.15
N GLU A 386 14.09 -29.02 -0.05
CA GLU A 386 12.64 -29.08 -0.14
C GLU A 386 12.29 -28.12 -1.26
N GLU A 387 11.63 -28.66 -2.28
CA GLU A 387 11.19 -27.97 -3.47
C GLU A 387 10.35 -26.77 -3.07
N GLU A 388 11.02 -25.64 -2.79
CA GLU A 388 10.44 -24.33 -2.87
C GLU A 388 9.81 -24.26 -4.25
N LYS A 389 8.48 -24.24 -4.23
CA LYS A 389 7.58 -24.02 -5.36
C LYS A 389 8.20 -22.95 -6.25
N LEU A 390 8.93 -23.38 -7.28
CA LEU A 390 9.40 -22.53 -8.36
C LEU A 390 8.16 -21.81 -8.85
N PHE A 391 8.14 -20.49 -8.67
CA PHE A 391 7.23 -19.63 -9.40
C PHE A 391 7.41 -19.96 -10.88
N LYS A 392 6.48 -20.75 -11.43
CA LYS A 392 6.50 -21.14 -12.85
C LYS A 392 6.16 -19.89 -13.64
N TRP A 393 7.16 -19.35 -14.31
CA TRP A 393 7.00 -18.25 -15.24
C TRP A 393 5.92 -18.60 -16.27
N PRO A 394 5.01 -17.66 -16.60
CA PRO A 394 3.95 -17.95 -17.56
C PRO A 394 4.58 -18.20 -18.95
N SER A 395 4.70 -19.47 -19.32
CA SER A 395 4.77 -19.87 -20.72
C SER A 395 3.42 -19.60 -21.38
N THR A 396 3.43 -19.24 -22.65
CA THR A 396 2.26 -19.33 -23.53
C THR A 396 2.03 -20.76 -24.01
N GLU A 397 3.04 -21.63 -23.91
CA GLU A 397 2.94 -23.05 -24.18
C GLU A 397 2.10 -23.71 -23.09
N ILE A 398 1.04 -24.40 -23.51
CA ILE A 398 0.19 -25.22 -22.64
C ILE A 398 0.75 -26.63 -22.72
N SER A 399 1.61 -26.99 -21.77
CA SER A 399 2.05 -28.37 -21.59
C SER A 399 1.14 -29.07 -20.59
N GLY A 400 0.32 -30.01 -21.04
CA GLY A 400 -0.32 -31.03 -20.20
C GLY A 400 -1.84 -30.96 -20.10
N VAL A 401 -2.45 -32.12 -20.35
CA VAL A 401 -3.87 -32.46 -20.16
C VAL A 401 -4.19 -32.40 -18.66
N GLY A 402 -5.05 -31.47 -18.25
CA GLY A 402 -5.47 -31.31 -16.85
C GLY A 402 -5.51 -29.85 -16.42
N TYR A 403 -6.54 -29.12 -16.84
CA TYR A 403 -6.90 -27.81 -16.30
C TYR A 403 -8.39 -27.81 -15.98
N GLU A 404 -8.74 -28.54 -14.92
CA GLU A 404 -9.94 -28.25 -14.16
C GLU A 404 -9.49 -27.72 -12.79
N GLU A 405 -9.99 -26.52 -12.47
CA GLU A 405 -9.98 -25.87 -11.16
C GLU A 405 -8.65 -25.35 -10.60
N GLU A 406 -8.28 -24.13 -11.03
CA GLU A 406 -7.71 -23.16 -10.10
C GLU A 406 -8.35 -21.78 -10.34
N ASN A 407 -9.20 -21.39 -9.39
CA ASN A 407 -9.94 -20.14 -9.33
C ASN A 407 -9.02 -18.90 -9.21
N ASN A 408 -8.57 -18.38 -10.35
CA ASN A 408 -8.03 -17.01 -10.48
C ASN A 408 -8.80 -16.21 -11.54
N SER A 409 -10.13 -16.30 -11.52
CA SER A 409 -11.05 -15.58 -12.41
C SER A 409 -11.51 -14.21 -11.88
N THR A 410 -10.93 -13.71 -10.78
CA THR A 410 -11.34 -12.48 -10.08
C THR A 410 -10.83 -11.15 -10.70
N GLY A 411 -10.46 -11.13 -11.99
CA GLY A 411 -9.94 -9.91 -12.65
C GLY A 411 -10.42 -9.65 -14.08
N LEU A 412 -11.46 -10.35 -14.56
CA LEU A 412 -11.85 -10.31 -15.99
C LEU A 412 -12.64 -9.07 -16.44
N ASN A 413 -13.07 -8.20 -15.51
CA ASN A 413 -13.88 -7.02 -15.85
C ASN A 413 -13.09 -5.71 -15.97
N GLU A 414 -11.82 -5.67 -15.56
CA GLU A 414 -11.01 -4.46 -15.72
C GLU A 414 -10.38 -4.38 -17.12
N LYS A 415 -10.64 -3.27 -17.82
CA LYS A 415 -9.96 -2.98 -19.10
C LYS A 415 -8.46 -2.88 -18.84
N SER A 416 -7.67 -3.74 -19.48
CA SER A 416 -6.20 -3.70 -19.39
C SER A 416 -5.66 -2.31 -19.75
N ALA A 417 -4.51 -1.93 -19.19
CA ALA A 417 -3.89 -0.62 -19.46
C ALA A 417 -3.67 -0.37 -20.97
N LEU A 418 -3.31 -1.40 -21.74
CA LEU A 418 -3.21 -1.32 -23.20
C LEU A 418 -4.58 -1.08 -23.87
N ARG A 419 -5.65 -1.73 -23.38
CA ARG A 419 -7.00 -1.53 -23.90
C ARG A 419 -7.51 -0.11 -23.61
N LYS A 420 -7.15 0.49 -22.47
CA LYS A 420 -7.42 1.91 -22.17
C LYS A 420 -6.72 2.86 -23.15
N MET A 421 -5.59 2.45 -23.73
CA MET A 421 -4.86 3.19 -24.78
C MET A 421 -5.37 2.88 -26.20
N GLY A 422 -6.48 2.15 -26.35
CA GLY A 422 -7.08 1.83 -27.65
C GLY A 422 -6.52 0.58 -28.33
N TYR A 423 -5.61 -0.16 -27.71
CA TYR A 423 -5.06 -1.39 -28.29
C TYR A 423 -6.11 -2.52 -28.31
N GLN A 424 -6.42 -3.03 -29.50
CA GLN A 424 -7.35 -4.14 -29.73
C GLN A 424 -7.01 -4.86 -31.05
N ILE A 425 -7.38 -6.14 -31.19
CA ILE A 425 -7.13 -6.86 -32.45
C ILE A 425 -8.24 -6.61 -33.48
N THR A 426 -9.50 -6.68 -33.04
CA THR A 426 -10.67 -6.55 -33.92
C THR A 426 -10.75 -5.15 -34.51
N ASN A 427 -11.04 -5.05 -35.82
CA ASN A 427 -11.20 -3.80 -36.56
C ASN A 427 -9.99 -2.85 -36.53
N MET A 428 -8.77 -3.37 -36.28
CA MET A 428 -7.56 -2.56 -36.29
C MET A 428 -6.45 -3.18 -37.14
N THR A 429 -5.93 -2.38 -38.08
CA THR A 429 -4.79 -2.74 -38.92
C THR A 429 -3.51 -2.85 -38.09
N ARG A 430 -2.58 -3.72 -38.49
CA ARG A 430 -1.24 -3.86 -37.87
C ARG A 430 -0.51 -2.52 -37.67
N GLN A 431 -0.64 -1.59 -38.62
CA GLN A 431 -0.03 -0.26 -38.53
C GLN A 431 -0.56 0.55 -37.34
N LYS A 432 -1.88 0.72 -37.24
CA LYS A 432 -2.53 1.39 -36.09
C LYS A 432 -2.21 0.73 -34.76
N ARG A 433 -2.15 -0.62 -34.71
CA ARG A 433 -1.74 -1.34 -33.49
C ARG A 433 -0.31 -1.00 -33.10
N TRP A 434 0.59 -0.98 -34.08
CA TRP A 434 1.98 -0.64 -33.87
C TRP A 434 2.15 0.80 -33.37
N GLU A 435 1.43 1.77 -33.94
CA GLU A 435 1.43 3.16 -33.46
C GLU A 435 1.05 3.24 -31.98
N ILE A 436 0.00 2.55 -31.55
CA ILE A 436 -0.40 2.51 -30.13
C ILE A 436 0.70 1.89 -29.27
N LEU A 437 1.34 0.80 -29.72
CA LEU A 437 2.43 0.16 -29.00
C LEU A 437 3.66 1.08 -28.87
N GLN A 438 3.99 1.86 -29.90
CA GLN A 438 5.06 2.86 -29.84
C GLN A 438 4.79 3.93 -28.78
N HIS A 439 3.53 4.33 -28.58
CA HIS A 439 3.15 5.26 -27.51
C HIS A 439 3.05 4.60 -26.14
N ALA A 440 2.68 3.31 -26.08
CA ALA A 440 2.53 2.57 -24.84
C ALA A 440 3.87 2.20 -24.21
N VAL A 441 4.90 1.88 -24.98
CA VAL A 441 6.21 1.47 -24.45
C VAL A 441 6.87 2.55 -23.57
N PRO A 442 6.94 3.84 -23.98
CA PRO A 442 7.48 4.90 -23.12
C PRO A 442 6.62 5.16 -21.86
N LYS A 443 5.30 5.03 -21.96
CA LYS A 443 4.36 5.34 -20.86
C LYS A 443 4.24 4.23 -19.82
N LEU A 444 4.18 2.96 -20.26
CA LEU A 444 3.91 1.80 -19.41
C LEU A 444 5.15 0.94 -19.15
N GLY A 445 6.20 1.10 -19.97
CA GLY A 445 7.40 0.26 -19.96
C GLY A 445 7.26 -1.00 -20.84
N LEU A 446 8.34 -1.34 -21.56
CA LEU A 446 8.39 -2.48 -22.49
C LEU A 446 7.98 -3.80 -21.82
N LYS A 447 8.46 -4.03 -20.60
CA LYS A 447 8.14 -5.22 -19.80
C LYS A 447 6.62 -5.37 -19.64
N LYS A 448 5.96 -4.34 -19.11
CA LYS A 448 4.51 -4.35 -18.83
C LYS A 448 3.69 -4.57 -20.10
N VAL A 449 4.06 -3.90 -21.19
CA VAL A 449 3.41 -4.06 -22.50
C VAL A 449 3.53 -5.50 -23.01
N ALA A 450 4.73 -6.08 -22.99
CA ALA A 450 4.96 -7.46 -23.43
C ALA A 450 4.17 -8.48 -22.60
N TYR A 451 4.13 -8.33 -21.26
CA TYR A 451 3.37 -9.24 -20.40
C TYR A 451 1.85 -9.16 -20.58
N ILE A 452 1.30 -7.96 -20.84
CA ILE A 452 -0.15 -7.84 -21.13
C ILE A 452 -0.50 -8.60 -22.42
N ILE A 453 0.32 -8.47 -23.47
CA ILE A 453 0.07 -9.18 -24.74
C ILE A 453 0.24 -10.69 -24.56
N ALA A 454 1.31 -11.13 -23.90
CA ALA A 454 1.54 -12.55 -23.63
C ALA A 454 0.43 -13.19 -22.77
N SER A 455 -0.10 -12.46 -21.79
CA SER A 455 -1.24 -12.90 -20.98
C SER A 455 -2.50 -13.11 -21.84
N ASN A 456 -2.79 -12.23 -22.80
CA ASN A 456 -3.90 -12.41 -23.73
C ASN A 456 -3.74 -13.64 -24.62
N VAL A 457 -2.52 -13.89 -25.12
CA VAL A 457 -2.20 -15.11 -25.89
C VAL A 457 -2.48 -16.35 -25.04
N LYS A 458 -1.92 -16.41 -23.83
CA LYS A 458 -2.11 -17.55 -22.91
C LYS A 458 -3.59 -17.79 -22.60
N LEU A 459 -4.33 -16.72 -22.27
CA LEU A 459 -5.75 -16.80 -21.94
C LEU A 459 -6.57 -17.35 -23.11
N ARG A 460 -6.28 -16.96 -24.36
CA ARG A 460 -6.99 -17.49 -25.53
C ARG A 460 -6.54 -18.88 -25.93
N LYS A 461 -5.26 -19.23 -25.81
CA LYS A 461 -4.78 -20.60 -26.01
C LYS A 461 -5.45 -21.56 -25.00
N GLY A 462 -5.65 -21.11 -23.75
CA GLY A 462 -6.20 -21.93 -22.65
C GLY A 462 -7.70 -22.20 -22.71
N GLN A 463 -8.45 -21.54 -23.59
CA GLN A 463 -9.88 -21.80 -23.75
C GLN A 463 -10.13 -23.11 -24.52
N LYS A 464 -11.25 -23.81 -24.28
CA LYS A 464 -11.63 -25.03 -25.02
C LYS A 464 -11.67 -24.72 -26.52
N ASN A 465 -10.86 -25.45 -27.31
CA ASN A 465 -10.62 -25.21 -28.74
C ASN A 465 -10.11 -23.78 -29.07
N GLY A 466 -9.48 -23.12 -28.11
CA GLY A 466 -9.08 -21.72 -28.20
C GLY A 466 -8.03 -21.44 -29.27
N LEU A 467 -7.11 -22.38 -29.51
CA LEU A 467 -6.12 -22.32 -30.60
C LEU A 467 -6.79 -22.17 -31.98
N GLN A 468 -7.86 -22.91 -32.22
CA GLN A 468 -8.60 -22.85 -33.49
C GLN A 468 -9.54 -21.65 -33.53
N LYS A 469 -10.30 -21.43 -32.45
CA LYS A 469 -11.31 -20.36 -32.35
C LYS A 469 -10.72 -18.96 -32.40
N PHE A 470 -9.52 -18.76 -31.83
CA PHE A 470 -8.86 -17.47 -31.73
C PHE A 470 -7.54 -17.41 -32.50
N SER A 471 -7.35 -18.30 -33.49
CA SER A 471 -6.13 -18.40 -34.31
C SER A 471 -5.68 -17.05 -34.85
N TYR A 472 -6.59 -16.28 -35.43
CA TYR A 472 -6.33 -14.94 -35.95
C TYR A 472 -5.78 -14.01 -34.85
N SER A 473 -6.49 -13.86 -33.73
CA SER A 473 -6.06 -12.95 -32.65
C SER A 473 -4.75 -13.36 -32.01
N ILE A 474 -4.52 -14.66 -31.84
CA ILE A 474 -3.26 -15.21 -31.33
C ILE A 474 -2.12 -14.83 -32.27
N SER A 475 -2.28 -15.06 -33.58
CA SER A 475 -1.26 -14.74 -34.58
C SER A 475 -0.91 -13.25 -34.62
N GLU A 476 -1.91 -12.38 -34.46
CA GLU A 476 -1.70 -10.93 -34.46
C GLU A 476 -0.97 -10.45 -33.18
N TRP A 477 -1.25 -11.05 -32.03
CA TRP A 477 -0.51 -10.76 -30.79
C TRP A 477 0.92 -11.28 -30.81
N GLU A 478 1.15 -12.47 -31.36
CA GLU A 478 2.49 -13.04 -31.53
C GLU A 478 3.34 -12.18 -32.48
N TYR A 479 2.76 -11.73 -33.60
CA TYR A 479 3.40 -10.76 -34.49
C TYR A 479 3.79 -9.46 -33.78
N ASP A 480 2.89 -8.91 -32.96
CA ASP A 480 3.15 -7.68 -32.22
C ASP A 480 4.25 -7.88 -31.14
N LEU A 481 4.31 -9.04 -30.50
CA LEU A 481 5.39 -9.41 -29.57
C LEU A 481 6.74 -9.52 -30.29
N ASP A 482 6.82 -10.22 -31.42
CA ASP A 482 8.09 -10.34 -32.17
C ASP A 482 8.60 -8.99 -32.66
N LYS A 483 7.69 -8.11 -33.08
CA LYS A 483 8.02 -6.74 -33.48
C LYS A 483 8.52 -5.89 -32.31
N LEU A 484 7.91 -6.03 -31.13
CA LEU A 484 8.40 -5.37 -29.90
C LEU A 484 9.78 -5.89 -29.48
N LYS A 485 9.99 -7.20 -29.57
CA LYS A 485 11.27 -7.86 -29.27
C LYS A 485 12.38 -7.34 -30.17
N SER A 486 12.16 -7.38 -31.49
CA SER A 486 13.17 -6.93 -32.46
C SER A 486 13.49 -5.43 -32.33
N ARG A 487 12.52 -4.59 -31.99
CA ARG A 487 12.72 -3.12 -31.96
C ARG A 487 13.26 -2.58 -30.64
N TYR A 488 12.81 -3.09 -29.50
CA TYR A 488 13.04 -2.45 -28.20
C TYR A 488 13.80 -3.30 -27.18
N TYR A 489 13.87 -4.62 -27.37
CA TYR A 489 14.37 -5.51 -26.34
C TYR A 489 15.90 -5.58 -26.28
N LYS A 490 16.47 -5.16 -25.15
CA LYS A 490 17.92 -5.13 -24.87
C LYS A 490 18.39 -6.20 -23.87
N LYS A 491 17.62 -7.29 -23.69
CA LYS A 491 17.88 -8.35 -22.69
C LYS A 491 17.80 -7.90 -21.23
N GLU A 492 17.00 -6.87 -20.93
CA GLU A 492 16.83 -6.31 -19.58
C GLU A 492 15.86 -7.11 -18.68
N PHE A 493 15.07 -8.04 -19.25
CA PHE A 493 14.16 -8.93 -18.53
C PHE A 493 13.94 -10.22 -19.33
N ILE A 494 13.37 -11.28 -18.76
CA ILE A 494 13.10 -12.51 -19.52
C ILE A 494 11.92 -12.26 -20.49
N TRP A 495 12.19 -12.34 -21.80
CA TRP A 495 11.14 -12.21 -22.81
C TRP A 495 10.13 -13.37 -22.70
N PRO A 496 8.80 -13.11 -22.73
CA PRO A 496 7.80 -14.17 -22.71
C PRO A 496 8.02 -15.11 -23.90
N ARG A 497 8.10 -16.42 -23.63
CA ARG A 497 8.09 -17.44 -24.69
C ARG A 497 6.66 -17.51 -25.22
N THR A 498 6.50 -17.53 -26.55
CA THR A 498 5.24 -17.50 -27.32
C THR A 498 4.89 -18.85 -27.90
#